data_AF-A0A2P5KSV0-F1
#
_entry.id   AF-A0A2P5KSV0-F1
#
_cell.length_a   1.000
_cell.length_b   1.000
_cell.length_c   1.000
_cell.angle_alpha   90.00
_cell.angle_beta   90.00
_cell.angle_gamma   90.00
#
_symmetry.space_group_name_H-M   'P 1'
#
loop_
_entity.id
_entity.type
_entity.pdbx_description
1 polymer ?
#
loop_
_entity_poly.entity_id
_entity_poly.type
_entity_poly.pdbx_seq_one_letter_code
_entity_poly.pdbx_strand_id
1 'polypeptide(L)'
;MQTYFAIVHREAGAAYGVNFPDLPGCFAAADEDVDLFTAAREAVSLFVEDLEAIPRARTIEQLLSDPAVAEEMSLGGVLLAVPVLRSERKARVNVMLEPSLLAGIDQTARAVGLNRSEFIAEAVKDRLLTDVGVAFAEQAPSRRIAGVGSRLGRAKTNSGSSAAKVLKSKTATKAEKSVAASALTQKGSTEATSNKVASSAAKILKDPKASKDAKSAAASALTQKK
;
A
#
# COMPACT_ATOMS: atom_id res chain seq x y z
N MET A 1 -17.65 -7.84 3.72
CA MET A 1 -17.23 -9.21 3.37
C MET A 1 -18.28 -9.80 2.46
N GLN A 2 -17.87 -10.36 1.32
CA GLN A 2 -18.76 -11.04 0.38
C GLN A 2 -18.29 -12.49 0.25
N THR A 3 -19.19 -13.43 0.01
CA THR A 3 -18.83 -14.84 -0.20
C THR A 3 -19.10 -15.19 -1.64
N TYR A 4 -18.06 -15.55 -2.39
CA TYR A 4 -18.20 -16.08 -3.74
C TYR A 4 -18.26 -17.60 -3.65
N PHE A 5 -19.06 -18.19 -4.52
CA PHE A 5 -19.13 -19.64 -4.66
C PHE A 5 -18.32 -20.05 -5.88
N ALA A 6 -17.31 -20.89 -5.65
CA ALA A 6 -16.61 -21.58 -6.72
C ALA A 6 -17.34 -22.87 -7.04
N ILE A 7 -17.31 -23.25 -8.31
CA ILE A 7 -17.68 -24.60 -8.74
C ILE A 7 -16.38 -25.37 -8.96
N VAL A 8 -16.33 -26.57 -8.40
CA VAL A 8 -15.18 -27.46 -8.46
C VAL A 8 -15.56 -28.68 -9.28
N HIS A 9 -14.74 -28.96 -10.29
CA HIS A 9 -14.89 -30.09 -11.20
C HIS A 9 -13.65 -30.96 -11.15
N ARG A 10 -13.82 -32.25 -11.39
CA ARG A 10 -12.69 -33.17 -11.57
C ARG A 10 -13.02 -34.26 -12.57
N GLU A 11 -12.14 -34.41 -13.54
CA GLU A 11 -12.12 -35.58 -14.43
C GLU A 11 -11.22 -36.67 -13.83
N ALA A 12 -11.51 -37.93 -14.16
CA ALA A 12 -10.74 -39.06 -13.64
C ALA A 12 -9.27 -38.97 -14.05
N GLY A 13 -8.37 -38.90 -13.06
CA GLY A 13 -6.93 -38.77 -13.30
C GLY A 13 -6.45 -37.35 -13.62
N ALA A 14 -7.32 -36.35 -13.55
CA ALA A 14 -6.98 -34.94 -13.72
C ALA A 14 -6.92 -34.19 -12.37
N ALA A 15 -6.29 -33.01 -12.41
CA ALA A 15 -6.35 -32.01 -11.36
C ALA A 15 -7.78 -31.49 -11.16
N TYR A 16 -8.06 -30.96 -9.98
CA TYR A 16 -9.30 -30.26 -9.69
C TYR A 16 -9.31 -28.92 -10.44
N GLY A 17 -10.34 -28.67 -11.23
CA GLY A 17 -10.61 -27.36 -11.83
C GLY A 17 -11.55 -26.56 -10.94
N VAL A 18 -11.27 -25.27 -10.77
CA VAL A 18 -12.09 -24.35 -9.98
C VAL A 18 -12.44 -23.11 -10.82
N ASN A 19 -13.71 -22.77 -10.91
CA ASN A 19 -14.20 -21.57 -11.58
C ASN A 19 -15.20 -20.80 -10.70
N PHE A 20 -15.27 -19.48 -10.89
CA PHE A 20 -16.19 -18.62 -10.15
C PHE A 20 -17.21 -17.99 -11.10
N PRO A 21 -18.49 -18.43 -11.09
CA PRO A 21 -19.52 -17.89 -11.98
C PRO A 21 -19.73 -16.37 -11.83
N ASP A 22 -19.55 -15.87 -10.61
CA ASP A 22 -19.70 -14.44 -10.27
C ASP A 22 -18.45 -13.61 -10.52
N LEU A 23 -17.33 -14.26 -10.85
CA LEU A 23 -16.07 -13.64 -11.20
C LEU A 23 -15.56 -14.27 -12.52
N PRO A 24 -16.20 -13.97 -13.67
CA PRO A 24 -15.83 -14.58 -14.94
C PRO A 24 -14.37 -14.29 -15.28
N GLY A 25 -13.59 -15.35 -15.54
CA GLY A 25 -12.14 -15.26 -15.76
C GLY A 25 -11.29 -15.59 -14.54
N CYS A 26 -11.90 -15.74 -13.35
CA CYS A 26 -11.22 -16.25 -12.15
C CYS A 26 -11.26 -17.78 -12.15
N PHE A 27 -10.09 -18.39 -12.31
CA PHE A 27 -9.90 -19.83 -12.32
C PHE A 27 -8.78 -20.23 -11.38
N ALA A 28 -8.88 -21.41 -10.80
CA ALA A 28 -7.81 -22.06 -10.07
C ALA A 28 -7.73 -23.53 -10.44
N ALA A 29 -6.62 -24.17 -10.10
CA ALA A 29 -6.49 -25.61 -10.15
C ALA A 29 -5.73 -26.11 -8.92
N ALA A 30 -6.02 -27.33 -8.50
CA ALA A 30 -5.32 -28.00 -7.41
C ALA A 30 -5.11 -29.47 -7.78
N ASP A 31 -3.94 -30.03 -7.50
CA ASP A 31 -3.66 -31.45 -7.75
C ASP A 31 -4.31 -32.34 -6.69
N GLU A 32 -4.30 -31.87 -5.44
CA GLU A 32 -4.87 -32.56 -4.28
C GLU A 32 -6.09 -31.79 -3.73
N ASP A 33 -7.01 -32.53 -3.10
CA ASP A 33 -8.21 -31.98 -2.48
C ASP A 33 -7.89 -31.04 -1.30
N VAL A 34 -6.80 -31.32 -0.58
CA VAL A 34 -6.32 -30.51 0.54
C VAL A 34 -5.89 -29.09 0.12
N ASP A 35 -5.47 -28.92 -1.13
CA ASP A 35 -4.98 -27.64 -1.66
C ASP A 35 -6.09 -26.79 -2.27
N LEU A 36 -7.28 -27.36 -2.46
CA LEU A 36 -8.40 -26.75 -3.17
C LEU A 36 -8.84 -25.41 -2.57
N PHE A 37 -8.96 -25.35 -1.23
CA PHE A 37 -9.31 -24.13 -0.53
C PHE A 37 -8.23 -23.05 -0.67
N THR A 38 -6.96 -23.44 -0.58
CA THR A 38 -5.82 -22.51 -0.73
C THR A 38 -5.80 -21.93 -2.14
N ALA A 39 -5.84 -22.80 -3.16
CA ALA A 39 -5.83 -22.39 -4.56
C ALA A 39 -7.01 -21.48 -4.91
N ALA A 40 -8.22 -21.83 -4.46
CA ALA A 40 -9.42 -21.03 -4.69
C ALA A 40 -9.32 -19.63 -4.04
N ARG A 41 -8.80 -19.55 -2.81
CA ARG A 41 -8.62 -18.29 -2.09
C ARG A 41 -7.59 -17.39 -2.74
N GLU A 42 -6.44 -17.95 -3.13
CA GLU A 42 -5.38 -17.21 -3.81
C GLU A 42 -5.86 -16.67 -5.15
N ALA A 43 -6.54 -17.50 -5.95
CA ALA A 43 -7.08 -17.09 -7.24
C ALA A 43 -8.07 -15.93 -7.12
N VAL A 44 -9.02 -16.00 -6.17
CA VAL A 44 -9.98 -14.91 -5.97
C VAL A 44 -9.30 -13.67 -5.42
N SER A 45 -8.38 -13.82 -4.47
CA SER A 45 -7.63 -12.71 -3.89
C SER A 45 -6.92 -11.92 -4.97
N LEU A 46 -6.14 -12.61 -5.80
CA LEU A 46 -5.40 -12.00 -6.91
C LEU A 46 -6.34 -11.40 -7.95
N PHE A 47 -7.39 -12.12 -8.33
CA PHE A 47 -8.34 -11.65 -9.34
C PHE A 47 -9.03 -10.35 -8.93
N VAL A 48 -9.49 -10.25 -7.68
CA VAL A 48 -10.24 -9.07 -7.22
C VAL A 48 -9.35 -7.87 -6.86
N GLU A 49 -8.04 -8.08 -6.67
CA GLU A 49 -7.06 -6.99 -6.47
C GLU A 49 -7.02 -6.04 -7.66
N ASP A 50 -7.05 -6.60 -8.88
CA ASP A 50 -6.97 -5.87 -10.15
C ASP A 50 -8.29 -5.21 -10.57
N LEU A 51 -9.42 -5.59 -9.96
CA LEU A 51 -10.72 -5.02 -10.27
C LEU A 51 -10.89 -3.64 -9.62
N GLU A 52 -11.31 -2.64 -10.39
CA GLU A 52 -11.65 -1.32 -9.84
C GLU A 52 -12.87 -1.40 -8.90
N ALA A 53 -13.86 -2.21 -9.26
CA ALA A 53 -15.02 -2.54 -8.45
C ALA A 53 -15.23 -4.06 -8.43
N ILE A 54 -15.39 -4.65 -7.24
CA ILE A 54 -15.68 -6.08 -7.14
C ILE A 54 -17.16 -6.32 -7.49
N PRO A 55 -17.48 -7.23 -8.43
CA PRO A 55 -18.84 -7.66 -8.71
C PRO A 55 -19.56 -8.11 -7.44
N ARG A 56 -20.86 -7.85 -7.33
CA ARG A 56 -21.64 -8.32 -6.18
C ARG A 56 -21.80 -9.84 -6.25
N ALA A 57 -21.50 -10.55 -5.16
CA ALA A 57 -21.76 -11.98 -5.07
C ALA A 57 -23.26 -12.28 -5.02
N ARG A 58 -23.70 -13.29 -5.76
CA ARG A 58 -25.07 -13.83 -5.71
C ARG A 58 -25.27 -14.67 -4.45
N THR A 59 -26.53 -14.81 -4.02
CA THR A 59 -26.86 -15.82 -3.00
C THR A 59 -26.76 -17.22 -3.61
N ILE A 60 -26.68 -18.25 -2.76
CA ILE A 60 -26.62 -19.64 -3.23
C ILE A 60 -27.87 -20.01 -4.05
N GLU A 61 -29.06 -19.51 -3.67
CA GLU A 61 -30.30 -19.77 -4.40
C GLU A 61 -30.29 -19.11 -5.79
N GLN A 62 -29.78 -17.88 -5.88
CA GLN A 62 -29.64 -17.16 -7.15
C GLN A 62 -28.61 -17.83 -8.07
N LEU A 63 -27.53 -18.35 -7.50
CA LEU A 63 -26.49 -19.06 -8.21
C LEU A 63 -27.02 -20.38 -8.77
N LEU A 64 -27.69 -21.19 -7.94
CA LEU A 64 -28.24 -22.49 -8.34
C LEU A 64 -29.44 -22.38 -9.30
N SER A 65 -30.10 -21.23 -9.37
CA SER A 65 -31.16 -20.97 -10.35
C SER A 65 -30.62 -20.61 -11.74
N ASP A 66 -29.31 -20.37 -11.87
CA ASP A 66 -28.67 -20.11 -13.16
C ASP A 66 -28.55 -21.42 -13.96
N PRO A 67 -29.11 -21.51 -15.17
CA PRO A 67 -29.07 -22.72 -15.98
C PRO A 67 -27.66 -23.25 -16.24
N ALA A 68 -26.66 -22.38 -16.44
CA ALA A 68 -25.28 -22.80 -16.69
C ALA A 68 -24.66 -23.44 -15.45
N VAL A 69 -24.93 -22.85 -14.27
CA VAL A 69 -24.47 -23.41 -13.00
C VAL A 69 -25.22 -24.72 -12.70
N ALA A 70 -26.53 -24.78 -12.93
CA ALA A 70 -27.31 -25.98 -12.69
C ALA A 70 -26.83 -27.16 -13.56
N GLU A 71 -26.44 -26.89 -14.80
CA GLU A 71 -25.81 -27.88 -15.69
C GLU A 71 -24.47 -28.36 -15.13
N GLU A 72 -23.57 -27.44 -14.76
CA GLU A 72 -22.29 -27.76 -14.11
C GLU A 72 -22.46 -28.61 -12.84
N MET A 73 -23.45 -28.30 -12.00
CA MET A 73 -23.77 -29.08 -10.80
C MET A 73 -24.32 -30.47 -11.15
N SER A 74 -25.11 -30.60 -12.21
CA SER A 74 -25.64 -31.89 -12.68
C SER A 74 -24.57 -32.84 -13.20
N LEU A 75 -23.43 -32.29 -13.65
CA LEU A 75 -22.26 -33.02 -14.10
C LEU A 75 -21.32 -33.44 -12.94
N GLY A 76 -21.73 -33.19 -11.68
CA GLY A 76 -20.94 -33.54 -10.50
C GLY A 76 -20.13 -32.39 -9.91
N GLY A 77 -20.39 -31.15 -10.32
CA GLY A 77 -19.79 -29.96 -9.72
C GLY A 77 -20.05 -29.87 -8.23
N VAL A 78 -19.06 -29.41 -7.47
CA VAL A 78 -19.15 -29.17 -6.02
C VAL A 78 -19.01 -27.69 -5.73
N LEU A 79 -19.86 -27.15 -4.86
CA LEU A 79 -19.75 -25.74 -4.45
C LEU A 79 -18.74 -25.56 -3.32
N LEU A 80 -17.87 -24.58 -3.50
CA LEU A 80 -16.89 -24.12 -2.52
C LEU A 80 -17.18 -22.66 -2.14
N ALA A 81 -17.52 -22.41 -0.88
CA ALA A 81 -17.73 -21.04 -0.40
C ALA A 81 -16.38 -20.38 -0.07
N VAL A 82 -16.11 -19.24 -0.71
CA VAL A 82 -14.87 -18.47 -0.56
C VAL A 82 -15.22 -17.06 -0.07
N PRO A 83 -15.15 -16.80 1.25
CA PRO A 83 -15.32 -15.46 1.80
C PRO A 83 -14.17 -14.55 1.37
N VAL A 84 -14.49 -13.34 0.91
CA VAL A 84 -13.54 -12.33 0.47
C VAL A 84 -13.68 -11.07 1.29
N LEU A 85 -12.55 -10.58 1.80
CA LEU A 85 -12.43 -9.31 2.46
C LEU A 85 -11.47 -8.42 1.67
N ARG A 86 -12.03 -7.42 0.99
CA ARG A 86 -11.23 -6.39 0.34
C ARG A 86 -10.76 -5.37 1.37
N SER A 87 -9.48 -5.04 1.35
CA SER A 87 -8.93 -3.99 2.20
C SER A 87 -9.52 -2.63 1.81
N GLU A 88 -10.00 -1.88 2.81
CA GLU A 88 -10.46 -0.50 2.66
C GLU A 88 -9.55 0.46 3.44
N ARG A 89 -9.85 1.77 3.36
CA ARG A 89 -9.15 2.77 4.17
C ARG A 89 -9.34 2.47 5.67
N LYS A 90 -8.25 2.58 6.43
CA LYS A 90 -8.26 2.42 7.90
C LYS A 90 -9.31 3.35 8.53
N ALA A 91 -10.16 2.78 9.38
CA ALA A 91 -11.15 3.51 10.18
C ALA A 91 -10.74 3.54 11.67
N ARG A 92 -11.09 4.63 12.36
CA ARG A 92 -10.87 4.73 13.82
C ARG A 92 -12.05 4.11 14.55
N VAL A 93 -11.76 3.16 15.44
CA VAL A 93 -12.74 2.51 16.31
C VAL A 93 -12.35 2.71 17.77
N ASN A 94 -13.34 2.83 18.65
CA ASN A 94 -13.15 2.84 20.10
C ASN A 94 -13.48 1.45 20.64
N VAL A 95 -12.54 0.83 21.34
CA VAL A 95 -12.70 -0.50 21.94
C VAL A 95 -12.28 -0.47 23.40
N MET A 96 -12.94 -1.27 24.23
CA MET A 96 -12.56 -1.49 25.62
C MET A 96 -11.67 -2.74 25.69
N LEU A 97 -10.53 -2.64 26.37
CA LEU A 97 -9.56 -3.73 26.54
C LEU A 97 -9.07 -3.72 27.99
N GLU A 98 -8.72 -4.90 28.52
CA GLU A 98 -8.08 -4.98 29.82
C GLU A 98 -6.74 -4.22 29.83
N PRO A 99 -6.39 -3.50 30.92
CA PRO A 99 -5.15 -2.74 30.98
C PRO A 99 -3.88 -3.61 30.79
N SER A 100 -3.88 -4.83 31.31
CA SER A 100 -2.80 -5.81 31.15
C SER A 100 -2.61 -6.23 29.69
N LEU A 101 -3.71 -6.52 28.98
CA LEU A 101 -3.68 -6.86 27.56
C LEU A 101 -3.19 -5.68 26.72
N LEU A 102 -3.65 -4.46 27.02
CA LEU A 102 -3.19 -3.26 26.33
C LEU A 102 -1.68 -3.05 26.49
N ALA A 103 -1.15 -3.26 27.69
CA ALA A 103 0.29 -3.19 27.95
C ALA A 103 1.07 -4.27 27.16
N GLY A 104 0.55 -5.50 27.11
CA GLY A 104 1.12 -6.59 26.32
C GLY A 104 1.14 -6.28 24.82
N ILE A 105 0.05 -5.73 24.28
CA ILE A 105 -0.01 -5.29 22.87
C ILE A 105 1.05 -4.22 22.61
N ASP A 106 1.14 -3.19 23.45
CA ASP A 106 2.10 -2.09 23.25
C ASP A 106 3.55 -2.57 23.31
N GLN A 107 3.87 -3.50 24.22
CA GLN A 107 5.20 -4.08 24.35
C GLN A 107 5.57 -4.90 23.10
N THR A 108 4.70 -5.82 22.70
CA THR A 108 4.96 -6.72 21.55
C THR A 108 4.99 -5.95 20.23
N ALA A 109 4.07 -5.01 20.03
CA ALA A 109 4.04 -4.17 18.83
C ALA A 109 5.36 -3.39 18.69
N ARG A 110 5.90 -2.82 19.77
CA ARG A 110 7.22 -2.16 19.74
C ARG A 110 8.35 -3.13 19.44
N ALA A 111 8.34 -4.32 20.02
CA ALA A 111 9.37 -5.34 19.81
C ALA A 111 9.45 -5.80 18.35
N VAL A 112 8.29 -5.89 17.67
CA VAL A 112 8.19 -6.29 16.27
C VAL A 112 8.12 -5.11 15.28
N GLY A 113 8.30 -3.87 15.77
CA GLY A 113 8.34 -2.67 14.93
C GLY A 113 7.00 -2.20 14.36
N LEU A 114 5.88 -2.67 14.90
CA LEU A 114 4.53 -2.30 14.50
C LEU A 114 3.92 -1.26 15.45
N ASN A 115 2.93 -0.51 14.98
CA ASN A 115 2.06 0.22 15.90
C ASN A 115 0.92 -0.68 16.42
N ARG A 116 0.26 -0.23 17.50
CA ARG A 116 -0.86 -0.96 18.13
C ARG A 116 -1.93 -1.41 17.13
N SER A 117 -2.31 -0.53 16.20
CA SER A 117 -3.37 -0.82 15.22
C SER A 117 -2.93 -1.86 14.19
N GLU A 118 -1.67 -1.84 13.77
CA GLU A 118 -1.10 -2.86 12.88
C GLU A 118 -1.03 -4.22 13.56
N PHE A 119 -0.51 -4.27 14.79
CA PHE A 119 -0.43 -5.51 15.56
C PHE A 119 -1.81 -6.15 15.76
N ILE A 120 -2.81 -5.35 16.17
CA ILE A 120 -4.19 -5.84 16.32
C ILE A 120 -4.75 -6.31 14.96
N ALA A 121 -4.50 -5.56 13.88
CA ALA A 121 -5.00 -5.93 12.56
C ALA A 121 -4.39 -7.25 12.06
N GLU A 122 -3.09 -7.47 12.26
CA GLU A 122 -2.43 -8.74 11.90
C GLU A 122 -3.00 -9.91 12.69
N ALA A 123 -3.15 -9.77 14.01
CA ALA A 123 -3.73 -10.82 14.85
C ALA A 123 -5.18 -11.16 14.44
N VAL A 124 -5.98 -10.16 14.10
CA VAL A 124 -7.35 -10.38 13.61
C VAL A 124 -7.35 -11.01 12.21
N LYS A 125 -6.46 -10.58 11.31
CA LYS A 125 -6.32 -11.17 9.98
C LYS A 125 -5.97 -12.66 10.06
N ASP A 126 -5.04 -13.03 10.93
CA ASP A 126 -4.66 -14.41 11.18
C ASP A 126 -5.85 -15.26 11.66
N ARG A 127 -6.65 -14.71 12.58
CA ARG A 127 -7.87 -15.38 13.07
C ARG A 127 -8.93 -15.53 11.98
N LEU A 128 -9.12 -14.51 11.13
CA LEU A 128 -10.04 -14.58 9.99
C LEU A 128 -9.56 -15.56 8.91
N LEU A 129 -8.25 -15.68 8.70
CA LEU A 129 -7.64 -16.66 7.81
C LEU A 129 -7.87 -18.08 8.33
N THR A 130 -7.63 -18.31 9.63
CA THR A 130 -7.65 -19.64 10.24
C THR A 130 -9.06 -20.15 10.56
N ASP A 131 -9.94 -19.30 11.11
CA ASP A 131 -11.27 -19.73 11.55
C ASP A 131 -12.31 -19.68 10.43
N VAL A 132 -12.18 -18.73 9.51
CA VAL A 132 -13.22 -18.43 8.50
C VAL A 132 -12.74 -18.76 7.10
N GLY A 133 -11.43 -18.81 6.85
CA GLY A 133 -10.90 -19.10 5.52
C GLY A 133 -10.99 -17.91 4.55
N VAL A 134 -10.90 -16.67 5.05
CA VAL A 134 -11.09 -15.45 4.23
C VAL A 134 -9.94 -15.23 3.23
N ALA A 135 -10.26 -15.04 1.95
CA ALA A 135 -9.35 -14.48 0.95
C ALA A 135 -9.21 -12.95 1.13
N PHE A 136 -7.99 -12.47 1.36
CA PHE A 136 -7.70 -11.06 1.60
C PHE A 136 -7.20 -10.35 0.35
N ALA A 137 -8.06 -9.55 -0.28
CA ALA A 137 -7.67 -8.79 -1.45
C ALA A 137 -7.23 -7.37 -1.07
N GLU A 138 -6.02 -6.98 -1.44
CA GLU A 138 -5.61 -5.58 -1.28
C GLU A 138 -6.30 -4.69 -2.33
N GLN A 139 -6.74 -3.50 -1.92
CA GLN A 139 -7.16 -2.52 -2.92
C GLN A 139 -5.89 -1.88 -3.49
N ALA A 140 -5.63 -2.11 -4.79
CA ALA A 140 -4.59 -1.39 -5.49
C ALA A 140 -4.75 0.11 -5.19
N PRO A 141 -3.67 0.81 -4.79
CA PRO A 141 -3.78 2.22 -4.43
C PRO A 141 -4.38 2.93 -5.63
N SER A 142 -5.57 3.53 -5.45
CA SER A 142 -6.31 4.18 -6.53
C SER A 142 -5.31 5.02 -7.30
N ARG A 143 -5.02 4.63 -8.56
CA ARG A 143 -4.22 5.46 -9.45
C ARG A 143 -5.02 6.74 -9.55
N ARG A 144 -4.65 7.75 -8.76
CA ARG A 144 -5.15 9.09 -8.98
C ARG A 144 -4.81 9.36 -10.43
N ILE A 145 -5.84 9.44 -11.27
CA ILE A 145 -5.73 10.13 -12.54
C ILE A 145 -5.04 11.44 -12.15
N ALA A 146 -3.82 11.62 -12.65
CA ALA A 146 -3.05 12.81 -12.44
C ALA A 146 -3.77 13.93 -13.19
N GLY A 147 -4.85 14.42 -12.59
CA GLY A 147 -5.41 15.72 -12.88
C GLY A 147 -4.29 16.70 -12.62
N VAL A 148 -3.79 17.25 -13.71
CA VAL A 148 -2.97 18.46 -13.77
C VAL A 148 -3.59 19.48 -12.81
N GLY A 149 -2.97 19.64 -11.65
CA GLY A 149 -3.60 20.32 -10.52
C GLY A 149 -2.69 20.32 -9.30
N SER A 150 -1.56 21.01 -9.44
CA SER A 150 -0.70 21.55 -8.39
C SER A 150 -1.18 21.33 -6.93
N ARG A 151 -0.61 20.34 -6.26
CA ARG A 151 -0.38 20.37 -4.80
C ARG A 151 0.68 19.33 -4.46
N LEU A 152 1.93 19.77 -4.52
CA LEU A 152 3.08 19.02 -4.01
C LEU A 152 2.76 18.48 -2.62
N GLY A 153 2.83 17.16 -2.50
CA GLY A 153 2.80 16.47 -1.23
C GLY A 153 3.90 17.01 -0.33
N ARG A 154 3.50 17.59 0.79
CA ARG A 154 4.40 18.01 1.86
C ARG A 154 4.93 16.75 2.52
N ALA A 155 6.06 16.26 2.02
CA ALA A 155 6.84 15.22 2.68
C ALA A 155 7.14 15.67 4.11
N LYS A 156 6.84 14.80 5.09
CA LYS A 156 7.24 14.96 6.48
C LYS A 156 8.76 15.15 6.55
N THR A 157 9.19 16.39 6.72
CA THR A 157 10.58 16.74 7.02
C THR A 157 10.73 16.73 8.53
N ASN A 158 11.24 15.62 9.07
CA ASN A 158 11.87 15.64 10.38
C ASN A 158 13.09 16.56 10.28
N SER A 159 13.07 17.65 11.04
CA SER A 159 14.05 18.74 11.04
C SER A 159 14.11 19.55 9.73
N GLY A 160 13.95 20.87 9.83
CA GLY A 160 14.02 21.78 8.68
C GLY A 160 15.32 21.54 7.89
N SER A 161 15.19 21.46 6.57
CA SER A 161 16.33 21.28 5.66
C SER A 161 17.49 22.21 6.04
N SER A 162 18.74 21.78 5.85
CA SER A 162 19.92 22.59 6.19
C SER A 162 19.85 24.00 5.58
N ALA A 163 19.27 24.14 4.39
CA ALA A 163 18.96 25.43 3.78
C ALA A 163 17.99 26.30 4.63
N ALA A 164 16.93 25.73 5.21
CA ALA A 164 16.02 26.44 6.11
C ALA A 164 16.70 26.86 7.43
N LYS A 165 17.67 26.08 7.93
CA LYS A 165 18.47 26.46 9.10
C LYS A 165 19.41 27.64 8.79
N VAL A 166 20.04 27.64 7.62
CA VAL A 166 20.93 28.73 7.17
C VAL A 166 20.16 30.05 7.03
N LEU A 167 18.92 30.02 6.50
CA LEU A 167 18.08 31.23 6.42
C LEU A 167 17.74 31.83 7.78
N LYS A 168 17.48 30.98 8.78
CA LYS A 168 17.12 31.40 10.14
C LYS A 168 18.32 31.81 10.98
N SER A 169 19.54 31.53 10.55
CA SER A 169 20.75 31.89 11.29
C SER A 169 21.00 33.41 11.27
N LYS A 170 21.27 33.98 12.44
CA LYS A 170 21.69 35.40 12.58
C LYS A 170 23.13 35.64 12.15
N THR A 171 23.97 34.60 12.16
CA THR A 171 25.40 34.68 11.82
C THR A 171 25.71 34.33 10.38
N ALA A 172 24.72 33.83 9.63
CA ALA A 172 24.90 33.50 8.22
C ALA A 172 25.04 34.77 7.35
N THR A 173 26.01 34.75 6.46
CA THR A 173 26.30 35.83 5.52
C THR A 173 25.18 35.98 4.47
N LYS A 174 25.11 37.15 3.84
CA LYS A 174 24.13 37.42 2.77
C LYS A 174 24.26 36.43 1.60
N ALA A 175 25.48 35.97 1.31
CA ALA A 175 25.75 34.98 0.27
C ALA A 175 25.26 33.57 0.65
N GLU A 176 25.47 33.13 1.90
CA GLU A 176 24.97 31.85 2.39
C GLU A 176 23.44 31.81 2.41
N LYS A 177 22.80 32.91 2.83
CA LYS A 177 21.34 33.03 2.81
C LYS A 177 20.77 33.00 1.39
N SER A 178 21.42 33.66 0.42
CA SER A 178 20.94 33.61 -0.97
C SER A 178 21.05 32.22 -1.57
N VAL A 179 22.16 31.51 -1.31
CA VAL A 179 22.36 30.14 -1.80
C VAL A 179 21.38 29.17 -1.14
N ALA A 180 21.12 29.33 0.16
CA ALA A 180 20.11 28.55 0.87
C ALA A 180 18.69 28.82 0.38
N ALA A 181 18.36 30.07 0.05
CA ALA A 181 17.06 30.41 -0.54
C ALA A 181 16.89 29.71 -1.89
N SER A 182 17.90 29.76 -2.77
CA SER A 182 17.86 29.09 -4.07
C SER A 182 17.73 27.57 -3.96
N ALA A 183 18.40 26.95 -2.98
CA ALA A 183 18.27 25.50 -2.73
C ALA A 183 16.86 25.09 -2.25
N LEU A 184 16.08 26.00 -1.69
CA LEU A 184 14.69 25.75 -1.26
C LEU A 184 13.66 25.95 -2.37
N THR A 185 13.86 26.94 -3.24
CA THR A 185 12.88 27.31 -4.28
C THR A 185 12.81 26.34 -5.44
N GLN A 186 13.89 25.59 -5.73
CA GLN A 186 13.96 24.69 -6.89
C GLN A 186 13.79 23.21 -6.57
N LYS A 187 13.38 22.86 -5.33
CA LYS A 187 12.96 21.49 -5.00
C LYS A 187 11.57 21.21 -5.62
N GLY A 188 11.55 21.11 -6.95
CA GLY A 188 10.35 20.87 -7.77
C GLY A 188 10.23 21.65 -9.08
N SER A 189 11.22 22.45 -9.51
CA SER A 189 11.21 23.12 -10.83
C SER A 189 12.47 22.81 -11.64
N THR A 190 12.36 22.90 -12.97
CA THR A 190 13.45 22.65 -13.94
C THR A 190 14.30 23.90 -14.22
N GLU A 191 14.17 24.96 -13.44
CA GLU A 191 14.95 26.19 -13.66
C GLU A 191 16.40 26.02 -13.18
N ALA A 192 17.35 26.32 -14.05
CA ALA A 192 18.77 26.24 -13.72
C ALA A 192 19.16 27.30 -12.68
N THR A 193 19.96 26.91 -11.68
CA THR A 193 20.53 27.85 -10.69
C THR A 193 21.39 28.89 -11.41
N SER A 194 21.12 30.18 -11.20
CA SER A 194 21.87 31.25 -11.86
C SER A 194 23.39 31.14 -11.64
N ASN A 195 24.19 31.49 -12.66
CA ASN A 195 25.66 31.42 -12.63
C ASN A 195 26.28 32.14 -11.41
N LYS A 196 25.62 33.20 -10.92
CA LYS A 196 26.04 33.96 -9.74
C LYS A 196 25.82 33.19 -8.42
N VAL A 197 24.74 32.42 -8.32
CA VAL A 197 24.44 31.59 -7.15
C VAL A 197 25.32 30.34 -7.14
N ALA A 198 25.55 29.72 -8.30
CA ALA A 198 26.46 28.58 -8.42
C ALA A 198 27.91 28.96 -8.06
N SER A 199 28.41 30.10 -8.55
CA SER A 199 29.75 30.59 -8.20
C SER A 199 29.87 30.94 -6.70
N SER A 200 28.80 31.44 -6.08
CA SER A 200 28.75 31.71 -4.65
C SER A 200 28.73 30.41 -3.83
N ALA A 201 27.96 29.40 -4.25
CA ALA A 201 27.91 28.09 -3.63
C ALA A 201 29.28 27.38 -3.66
N ALA A 202 29.99 27.47 -4.78
CA ALA A 202 31.34 26.92 -4.91
C ALA A 202 32.36 27.58 -3.96
N LYS A 203 32.23 28.89 -3.71
CA LYS A 203 33.06 29.61 -2.73
C LYS A 203 32.74 29.17 -1.30
N ILE A 204 31.46 29.00 -0.96
CA ILE A 204 31.01 28.56 0.37
C ILE A 204 31.53 27.16 0.72
N LEU A 205 31.59 26.24 -0.27
CA LEU A 205 32.17 24.91 -0.04
C LEU A 205 33.66 24.97 0.33
N LYS A 206 34.40 25.90 -0.27
CA LYS A 206 35.85 26.06 -0.07
C LYS A 206 36.20 26.92 1.14
N ASP A 207 35.23 27.64 1.72
CA ASP A 207 35.45 28.48 2.90
C ASP A 207 35.59 27.63 4.18
N PRO A 208 36.74 27.66 4.88
CA PRO A 208 36.92 26.93 6.14
C PRO A 208 36.02 27.46 7.27
N LYS A 209 35.54 28.71 7.19
CA LYS A 209 34.69 29.34 8.23
C LYS A 209 33.19 29.09 8.03
N ALA A 210 32.78 28.53 6.89
CA ALA A 210 31.38 28.24 6.61
C ALA A 210 30.84 27.08 7.46
N SER A 211 29.61 27.25 7.97
CA SER A 211 28.95 26.24 8.81
C SER A 211 28.64 24.94 8.03
N LYS A 212 28.54 23.80 8.74
CA LYS A 212 28.19 22.50 8.13
C LYS A 212 26.86 22.55 7.36
N ASP A 213 25.87 23.27 7.89
CA ASP A 213 24.59 23.47 7.23
C ASP A 213 24.69 24.35 5.97
N ALA A 214 25.54 25.38 5.99
CA ALA A 214 25.80 26.23 4.82
C ALA A 214 26.50 25.45 3.70
N LYS A 215 27.48 24.60 4.05
CA LYS A 215 28.15 23.72 3.07
C LYS A 215 27.19 22.68 2.49
N SER A 216 26.32 22.09 3.30
CA SER A 216 25.28 21.16 2.84
C SER A 216 24.26 21.82 1.90
N ALA A 217 23.83 23.04 2.22
CA ALA A 217 22.95 23.83 1.36
C ALA A 217 23.63 24.22 0.03
N ALA A 218 24.92 24.60 0.07
CA ALA A 218 25.69 24.94 -1.11
C ALA A 218 25.95 23.73 -2.03
N ALA A 219 26.25 22.56 -1.46
CA ALA A 219 26.38 21.32 -2.22
C ALA A 219 25.05 20.98 -2.93
N SER A 220 23.93 21.08 -2.21
CA SER A 220 22.60 20.83 -2.75
C SER A 220 22.27 21.76 -3.93
N ALA A 221 22.64 23.04 -3.83
CA ALA A 221 22.46 24.02 -4.92
C ALA A 221 23.31 23.72 -6.17
N LEU A 222 24.46 23.05 -6.03
CA LEU A 222 25.34 22.69 -7.17
C LEU A 222 24.94 21.40 -7.87
N THR A 223 24.40 20.42 -7.13
CA THR A 223 24.00 19.10 -7.69
C THR A 223 22.86 19.16 -8.70
N GLN A 224 22.21 20.33 -8.83
CA GLN A 224 21.05 20.53 -9.70
C GLN A 224 21.37 21.41 -10.92
N LYS A 225 22.66 21.63 -11.21
CA LYS A 225 23.12 22.24 -12.46
C LYS A 225 23.06 21.20 -13.59
N LYS A 226 21.99 21.23 -14.39
CA LYS A 226 22.07 20.83 -15.81
C LYS A 226 22.08 22.10 -16.64
#